data_AF-A0A6P1YDK8-F1
#
_entry.id   AF-A0A6P1YDK8-F1
#
_cell.length_a   1.000
_cell.length_b   1.000
_cell.length_c   1.000
_cell.angle_alpha   90.00
_cell.angle_beta   90.00
_cell.angle_gamma   90.00
#
_symmetry.space_group_name_H-M   'P 1'
#
loop_
_entity.id
_entity.type
_entity.pdbx_description
1 polymer ?
#
loop_
_entity_poly.entity_id
_entity_poly.type
_entity_poly.pdbx_seq_one_letter_code
_entity_poly.pdbx_strand_id
1 'polypeptide(L)'
;MNITRGSKGGSKMCHFLGYGFNFSWPWILGFNLIKILAVIALVVLFIKLINKNRIDSYRYSSRALKILDEKYANGEISEEEYTHKKKILES
;
A
#
# COMPACT_ATOMS: atom_id res chain seq x y z
N MET A 1 -34.81 38.31 -69.74
CA MET A 1 -33.86 39.10 -68.92
C MET A 1 -34.50 39.34 -67.56
N ASN A 2 -33.95 39.04 -66.39
CA ASN A 2 -32.72 38.35 -66.02
C ASN A 2 -32.98 37.69 -64.67
N ILE A 3 -32.66 36.40 -64.57
CA ILE A 3 -32.46 35.71 -63.30
C ILE A 3 -31.04 36.07 -62.85
N THR A 4 -30.88 36.68 -61.69
CA THR A 4 -29.60 36.71 -60.99
C THR A 4 -29.79 36.19 -59.57
N ARG A 5 -29.39 34.93 -59.42
CA ARG A 5 -29.12 34.26 -58.16
C ARG A 5 -28.09 35.06 -57.36
N GLY A 6 -28.49 35.57 -56.21
CA GLY A 6 -27.58 36.08 -55.17
C GLY A 6 -27.43 35.05 -54.07
N SER A 7 -26.68 33.97 -54.34
CA SER A 7 -26.21 33.04 -53.31
C SER A 7 -25.31 33.83 -52.34
N LYS A 8 -25.86 34.24 -51.20
CA LYS A 8 -25.05 34.73 -50.09
C LYS A 8 -24.84 33.57 -49.13
N GLY A 9 -23.64 33.01 -49.24
CA GLY A 9 -23.07 32.10 -48.27
C GLY A 9 -23.22 32.65 -46.86
N GLY A 10 -23.66 31.77 -45.98
CA GLY A 10 -23.78 31.99 -44.56
C GLY A 10 -23.55 30.68 -43.83
N SER A 11 -22.43 30.00 -44.15
CA SER A 11 -21.85 28.95 -43.31
C SER A 11 -21.40 29.59 -42.00
N LYS A 12 -22.38 29.75 -41.10
CA LYS A 12 -22.20 30.03 -39.69
C LYS A 12 -22.75 28.82 -38.95
N MET A 13 -22.13 28.26 -37.94
CA MET A 13 -20.85 28.46 -37.28
C MET A 13 -20.81 27.31 -36.28
N CYS A 14 -19.64 26.70 -36.11
CA CYS A 14 -19.18 26.14 -34.84
C CYS A 14 -20.08 25.10 -34.15
N HIS A 15 -19.84 23.84 -34.48
CA HIS A 15 -19.39 22.82 -33.52
C HIS A 15 -19.89 23.04 -32.07
N PHE A 16 -21.15 22.71 -31.81
CA PHE A 16 -21.68 22.51 -30.44
C PHE A 16 -21.19 21.14 -29.90
N LEU A 17 -19.88 20.93 -29.95
CA LEU A 17 -19.16 19.78 -29.38
C LEU A 17 -18.16 20.29 -28.31
N GLY A 18 -18.56 21.34 -27.60
CA GLY A 18 -17.70 22.08 -26.66
C GLY A 18 -18.21 22.14 -25.23
N TYR A 19 -19.16 21.30 -24.82
CA TYR A 19 -19.67 21.26 -23.44
C TYR A 19 -19.27 19.96 -22.73
N GLY A 20 -17.98 19.64 -22.74
CA GLY A 20 -17.44 18.48 -22.05
C GLY A 20 -15.92 18.43 -21.94
N PHE A 21 -15.24 19.50 -22.33
CA PHE A 21 -13.79 19.59 -22.31
C PHE A 21 -13.42 20.79 -21.42
N ASN A 22 -12.46 20.60 -20.52
CA ASN A 22 -11.75 21.64 -19.75
C ASN A 22 -11.98 21.81 -18.23
N PHE A 23 -12.67 20.90 -17.51
CA PHE A 23 -12.53 20.86 -16.03
C PHE A 23 -12.34 19.48 -15.40
N SER A 24 -12.47 18.39 -16.18
CA SER A 24 -12.31 17.01 -15.66
C SER A 24 -10.99 16.35 -16.06
N TRP A 25 -10.24 16.90 -17.02
CA TRP A 25 -9.04 16.25 -17.57
C TRP A 25 -7.85 16.16 -16.59
N PRO A 26 -7.50 17.21 -15.83
CA PRO A 26 -6.40 17.11 -14.86
C PRO A 26 -6.80 16.28 -13.63
N TRP A 27 -8.07 16.33 -13.25
CA TRP A 27 -8.61 15.63 -12.09
C TRP A 27 -8.66 14.12 -12.29
N ILE A 28 -9.06 13.65 -13.49
CA ILE A 28 -9.11 12.23 -13.82
C ILE A 28 -7.70 11.59 -13.90
N LEU A 29 -6.70 12.36 -14.34
CA LEU A 29 -5.31 11.92 -14.40
C LEU A 29 -4.66 11.92 -13.01
N GLY A 30 -4.93 12.93 -12.18
CA GLY A 30 -4.44 12.99 -10.80
C GLY A 30 -5.02 11.89 -9.89
N PHE A 31 -6.31 11.59 -10.03
CA PHE A 31 -6.97 10.56 -9.21
C PHE A 31 -6.41 9.15 -9.46
N ASN A 32 -5.98 8.85 -10.68
CA ASN A 32 -5.35 7.56 -10.99
C ASN A 32 -4.01 7.39 -10.27
N LEU A 33 -3.21 8.46 -10.20
CA LEU A 33 -1.92 8.42 -9.50
C LEU A 33 -2.10 8.29 -7.98
N ILE A 34 -3.07 9.03 -7.40
CA ILE A 34 -3.45 8.88 -5.99
C ILE A 34 -3.94 7.46 -5.69
N LYS A 35 -4.76 6.86 -6.57
CA LYS A 35 -5.25 5.49 -6.39
C LYS A 35 -4.13 4.46 -6.34
N ILE A 36 -3.18 4.56 -7.27
CA ILE A 36 -2.02 3.65 -7.31
C ILE A 36 -1.19 3.82 -6.03
N LEU A 37 -0.93 5.06 -5.61
CA LEU A 37 -0.19 5.33 -4.39
C LEU A 37 -0.93 4.82 -3.14
N ALA A 38 -2.27 4.94 -3.10
CA ALA A 38 -3.09 4.43 -2.01
C ALA A 38 -3.05 2.90 -1.92
N VAL A 39 -3.08 2.19 -3.05
CA VAL A 39 -2.94 0.72 -3.07
C VAL A 39 -1.56 0.29 -2.58
N ILE A 40 -0.49 0.95 -3.05
CA ILE A 40 0.88 0.66 -2.60
C ILE A 40 1.00 0.91 -1.09
N ALA A 41 0.51 2.05 -0.61
CA ALA A 41 0.52 2.40 0.81
C ALA A 41 -0.25 1.36 1.65
N LEU A 42 -1.40 0.89 1.17
CA LEU A 42 -2.20 -0.14 1.84
C LEU A 42 -1.40 -1.45 1.95
N VAL A 43 -0.83 -1.93 0.85
CA VAL A 43 -0.02 -3.17 0.81
C VAL A 43 1.18 -3.06 1.75
N VAL A 44 1.92 -1.96 1.69
CA VAL A 44 3.06 -1.72 2.58
C VAL A 44 2.63 -1.67 4.04
N LEU A 45 1.49 -1.06 4.35
CA LEU A 45 0.95 -0.98 5.71
C LEU A 45 0.56 -2.37 6.23
N PHE A 46 -0.10 -3.20 5.42
CA PHE A 46 -0.40 -4.58 5.76
C PHE A 46 0.86 -5.42 6.02
N ILE A 47 1.85 -5.34 5.12
CA ILE A 47 3.14 -6.05 5.30
C ILE A 47 3.84 -5.57 6.57
N LYS A 48 3.88 -4.25 6.79
CA LYS A 48 4.52 -3.65 7.97
C LYS A 48 3.79 -4.04 9.25
N LEU A 49 2.47 -4.15 9.24
CA LEU A 49 1.67 -4.58 10.40
C LEU A 49 1.98 -6.04 10.77
N ILE A 50 2.00 -6.93 9.77
CA ILE A 50 2.34 -8.35 9.95
C ILE A 50 3.80 -8.50 10.41
N ASN A 51 4.73 -7.78 9.78
CA ASN A 51 6.15 -7.84 10.17
C ASN A 51 6.41 -7.20 11.52
N LYS A 52 5.67 -6.17 11.95
CA LYS A 52 5.84 -5.60 13.30
C LYS A 52 5.55 -6.65 14.37
N ASN A 53 4.51 -7.46 14.16
CA ASN A 53 4.18 -8.58 15.03
C ASN A 53 5.27 -9.68 15.06
N ARG A 54 6.00 -9.87 13.95
CA ARG A 54 7.12 -10.82 13.85
C ARG A 54 8.45 -10.28 14.42
N ILE A 55 8.69 -8.98 14.32
CA ILE A 55 9.86 -8.34 14.92
C ILE A 55 9.74 -8.34 16.43
N ASP A 56 8.54 -8.09 16.97
CA ASP A 56 8.29 -8.16 18.41
C ASP A 56 8.39 -9.60 18.94
N SER A 57 7.92 -10.60 18.18
CA SER A 57 8.06 -12.02 18.58
C SER A 57 9.50 -12.49 18.58
N TYR A 58 10.32 -12.09 17.60
CA TYR A 58 11.75 -12.41 17.59
C TYR A 58 12.49 -11.78 18.77
N ARG A 59 12.17 -10.51 19.09
CA ARG A 59 12.77 -9.79 20.22
C ARG A 59 12.36 -10.39 21.57
N TYR A 60 11.13 -10.88 21.66
CA TYR A 60 10.62 -11.57 22.85
C TYR A 60 11.26 -12.95 23.04
N SER A 61 11.37 -13.76 21.97
CA SER A 61 12.06 -15.06 22.02
C SER A 61 13.53 -14.89 22.45
N SER A 62 14.25 -13.91 21.89
CA SER A 62 15.63 -13.63 22.28
C SER A 62 15.78 -13.25 23.77
N ARG A 63 14.83 -12.49 24.34
CA ARG A 63 14.81 -12.21 25.79
C ARG A 63 14.48 -13.45 26.62
N ALA A 64 13.52 -14.26 26.19
CA ALA A 64 13.13 -15.48 26.88
C ALA A 64 14.28 -16.51 26.93
N LEU A 65 15.00 -16.68 25.81
CA LEU A 65 16.21 -17.51 25.75
C LEU A 65 17.29 -17.03 26.71
N LYS A 66 17.53 -15.71 26.78
CA LYS A 66 18.52 -15.14 27.70
C LYS A 66 18.19 -15.42 29.17
N ILE A 67 16.92 -15.32 29.55
CA ILE A 67 16.46 -15.64 30.92
C ILE A 67 16.61 -17.14 31.20
N LEU A 68 16.36 -17.99 30.20
CA LEU A 68 16.53 -19.44 30.33
C LEU A 68 18.00 -19.81 30.57
N ASP A 69 18.93 -19.23 29.81
CA ASP A 69 20.38 -19.43 29.98
C ASP A 69 20.86 -19.01 31.38
N GLU A 70 20.37 -17.87 31.88
CA GLU A 70 20.72 -17.36 33.22
C GLU A 70 20.27 -18.31 34.33
N LYS A 71 19.06 -18.87 34.23
CA LYS A 71 18.54 -19.86 35.20
C LYS A 71 19.30 -21.19 35.16
N TYR A 72 19.72 -21.62 33.97
CA TYR A 72 20.55 -22.81 33.82
C TYR A 72 21.94 -22.61 34.42
N ALA A 73 22.57 -21.46 34.18
CA ALA A 73 23.86 -21.11 34.79
C ALA A 73 23.78 -21.01 36.32
N ASN A 74 22.64 -20.55 36.86
CA ASN A 74 22.36 -20.53 38.30
C ASN A 74 22.04 -21.92 38.89
N GLY A 75 21.87 -22.96 38.05
CA GLY A 75 21.51 -24.31 38.49
C GLY A 75 20.08 -24.45 39.00
N GLU A 76 19.20 -23.47 38.73
CA GLU A 76 17.78 -23.51 39.12
C GLU A 76 16.95 -24.51 38.28
N ILE A 77 17.46 -24.87 37.10
CA ILE A 77 16.82 -25.78 36.15
C ILE A 77 17.81 -26.86 35.70
N SER A 78 17.32 -28.08 35.50
CA SER A 78 18.15 -29.18 35.00
C SER A 78 18.35 -29.10 33.49
N GLU A 79 19.35 -29.81 32.99
CA GLU A 79 19.73 -29.85 31.57
C GLU A 79 18.58 -30.37 30.68
N GLU A 80 17.78 -31.32 31.18
CA GLU A 80 16.64 -31.85 30.43
C GLU A 80 15.53 -30.81 30.25
N GLU A 81 15.21 -30.02 31.29
CA GLU A 81 14.24 -28.92 31.19
C GLU A 81 14.74 -27.78 30.29
N TYR A 82 16.03 -27.44 30.37
CA TYR A 82 16.65 -26.42 29.55
C TYR A 82 16.51 -26.74 28.05
N THR A 83 16.87 -27.97 27.67
CA THR A 83 16.89 -28.40 26.26
C THR A 83 15.48 -28.43 25.67
N HIS A 84 14.49 -28.86 26.45
CA HIS A 84 13.09 -28.88 26.02
C HIS A 84 12.54 -27.47 25.78
N LYS A 85 12.77 -26.53 26.71
CA LYS A 85 12.29 -25.14 26.62
C LYS A 85 13.00 -24.37 25.50
N LYS A 86 14.30 -24.60 25.29
CA LYS A 86 15.06 -24.00 24.19
C LYS A 86 14.49 -24.36 22.82
N LYS A 87 14.17 -25.64 22.59
CA LYS A 87 13.55 -26.10 21.33
C LYS A 87 12.21 -25.43 21.03
N ILE A 88 11.40 -25.18 22.06
CA ILE A 88 10.10 -24.52 21.92
C ILE A 88 10.24 -23.02 21.59
N LEU A 89 11.30 -22.37 22.08
CA LEU A 89 11.54 -20.94 21.86
C LEU A 89 12.25 -20.65 20.52
N GLU A 90 12.98 -21.63 19.98
CA GLU A 90 13.62 -21.57 18.66
C GLU A 90 12.68 -21.95 17.50
N SER A 91 11.54 -22.62 17.77
CA SER A 91 10.52 -23.00 16.78
C SER A 91 9.51 -21.89 16.49
#